data_AF-A0A7G8DML6-F1
#
_entry.id   AF-A0A7G8DML6-F1
#
_cell.length_a   1.000
_cell.length_b   1.000
_cell.length_c   1.000
_cell.angle_alpha   90.00
_cell.angle_beta   90.00
_cell.angle_gamma   90.00
#
_symmetry.space_group_name_H-M   'P 1'
#
loop_
_entity.id
_entity.type
_entity.pdbx_description
1 polymer ?
#
loop_
_entity_poly.entity_id
_entity_poly.type
_entity_poly.pdbx_seq_one_letter_code
_entity_poly.pdbx_strand_id
1 'polypeptide(L)'
;MQIARTRPLFSRLFSGLTLAMVLAGAALMPEARAETKSLKRQPLMALLEPEQPKPDPVPTLVLERTDRRLQTTGDPIWNLMIDIPGEPPRRFDALSGRANRQNANRDQLGSRAPLPIGRYSVGVVEPLVDGHYPELGPVWISIEPTFTTGRRVLGIHLDPSAGLRNANSGTLGCIGLVNRSDMLKLAQLIKRSGTDQLEVRN
;
A
#
# COMPACT_ATOMS: atom_id res chain seq x y z
N MET A 1 -21.82 20.29 -50.23
CA MET A 1 -21.25 18.99 -50.68
C MET A 1 -20.36 18.48 -49.54
N GLN A 2 -20.86 17.60 -48.67
CA GLN A 2 -20.94 16.12 -48.79
C GLN A 2 -19.63 15.38 -48.41
N ILE A 3 -19.47 15.17 -47.10
CA ILE A 3 -19.40 13.88 -46.37
C ILE A 3 -18.73 12.65 -47.05
N ALA A 4 -17.95 11.94 -46.20
CA ALA A 4 -17.53 10.54 -46.19
C ALA A 4 -16.28 10.08 -47.01
N ARG A 5 -15.35 9.47 -46.26
CA ARG A 5 -14.34 8.53 -46.78
C ARG A 5 -14.83 7.09 -46.52
N THR A 6 -14.82 6.26 -47.54
CA THR A 6 -15.17 4.83 -47.48
C THR A 6 -13.97 3.95 -47.12
N ARG A 7 -14.22 2.81 -46.46
CA ARG A 7 -13.24 1.73 -46.23
C ARG A 7 -13.35 0.68 -47.35
N PRO A 8 -12.25 0.04 -47.79
CA PRO A 8 -12.33 -1.14 -48.64
C PRO A 8 -12.61 -2.42 -47.81
N LEU A 9 -13.37 -3.35 -48.39
CA LEU A 9 -13.51 -4.72 -47.91
C LEU A 9 -12.38 -5.61 -48.44
N PHE A 10 -12.05 -6.67 -47.71
CA PHE A 10 -11.55 -7.91 -48.31
C PHE A 10 -12.33 -9.10 -47.77
N SER A 11 -12.81 -9.94 -48.68
CA SER A 11 -13.47 -11.21 -48.39
C SER A 11 -12.49 -12.37 -48.58
N ARG A 12 -12.82 -13.52 -47.97
CA ARG A 12 -12.80 -14.84 -48.64
C ARG A 12 -13.41 -15.91 -47.72
N LEU A 13 -14.40 -16.63 -48.24
CA LEU A 13 -14.85 -17.93 -47.70
C LEU A 13 -14.12 -19.05 -48.44
N PHE A 14 -13.83 -20.16 -47.75
CA PHE A 14 -13.92 -21.56 -48.21
C PHE A 14 -14.08 -22.39 -46.92
N SER A 15 -15.19 -23.07 -46.64
CA SER A 15 -15.74 -24.30 -47.26
C SER A 15 -14.85 -25.54 -47.10
N GLY A 16 -15.35 -26.55 -46.38
CA GLY A 16 -14.71 -27.87 -46.24
C GLY A 16 -15.26 -28.68 -45.06
N LEU A 17 -16.30 -29.49 -45.29
CA LEU A 17 -16.90 -30.42 -44.32
C LEU A 17 -16.56 -31.86 -44.73
N THR A 18 -16.10 -32.72 -43.81
CA THR A 18 -16.25 -34.17 -43.94
C THR A 18 -16.18 -34.94 -42.62
N LEU A 19 -16.86 -36.09 -42.60
CA LEU A 19 -17.29 -36.88 -41.45
C LEU A 19 -17.24 -38.37 -41.85
N ALA A 20 -16.84 -39.36 -41.03
CA ALA A 20 -16.06 -39.40 -39.78
C ALA A 20 -15.74 -40.90 -39.49
N MET A 21 -14.93 -41.24 -38.48
CA MET A 21 -14.98 -42.60 -37.92
C MET A 21 -14.55 -42.72 -36.44
N VAL A 22 -15.30 -43.56 -35.72
CA VAL A 22 -15.05 -44.00 -34.34
C VAL A 22 -14.27 -45.30 -34.37
N LEU A 23 -13.29 -45.47 -33.47
CA LEU A 23 -12.79 -46.78 -33.06
C LEU A 23 -12.50 -46.76 -31.56
N ALA A 24 -13.01 -47.76 -30.85
CA ALA A 24 -12.88 -47.87 -29.40
C ALA A 24 -11.49 -48.37 -28.99
N GLY A 25 -10.94 -47.82 -27.91
CA GLY A 25 -9.68 -48.24 -27.29
C GLY A 25 -9.85 -48.35 -25.77
N ALA A 26 -9.32 -49.42 -25.18
CA ALA A 26 -9.62 -49.83 -23.81
C ALA A 26 -9.20 -48.82 -22.73
N ALA A 27 -9.92 -48.85 -21.62
CA ALA A 27 -9.62 -48.06 -20.43
C ALA A 27 -8.30 -48.50 -19.76
N LEU A 28 -7.44 -47.53 -19.48
CA LEU A 28 -6.46 -47.60 -18.39
C LEU A 28 -6.63 -46.32 -17.57
N MET A 29 -7.14 -46.48 -16.35
CA MET A 29 -7.23 -45.38 -15.38
C MET A 29 -5.82 -44.90 -15.05
N PRO A 30 -5.54 -43.59 -14.95
CA PRO A 30 -4.34 -43.14 -14.27
C PRO A 30 -4.45 -43.58 -12.81
N GLU A 31 -3.47 -44.35 -12.32
CA GLU A 31 -3.42 -44.76 -10.93
C GLU A 31 -3.47 -43.52 -10.04
N ALA A 32 -4.47 -43.47 -9.16
CA ALA A 32 -4.55 -42.47 -8.11
C ALA A 32 -3.40 -42.73 -7.14
N ARG A 33 -2.24 -42.14 -7.43
CA ARG A 33 -1.07 -42.13 -6.56
C ARG A 33 -1.45 -41.39 -5.28
N ALA A 34 -1.93 -42.15 -4.31
CA ALA A 34 -2.17 -41.64 -2.97
C ALA A 34 -0.85 -41.10 -2.44
N GLU A 35 -0.74 -39.77 -2.38
CA GLU A 35 0.27 -39.14 -1.53
C GLU A 35 -0.06 -39.52 -0.09
N THR A 36 0.58 -40.59 0.37
CA THR A 36 0.75 -40.84 1.79
C THR A 36 1.58 -39.69 2.34
N LYS A 37 0.90 -38.59 2.71
CA LYS A 37 1.44 -37.54 3.55
C LYS A 37 2.07 -38.23 4.75
N SER A 38 3.40 -38.25 4.77
CA SER A 38 4.16 -38.75 5.90
C SER A 38 3.80 -37.89 7.10
N LEU A 39 2.87 -38.39 7.92
CA LEU A 39 2.51 -37.82 9.20
C LEU A 39 3.73 -37.97 10.10
N LYS A 40 4.65 -37.01 9.97
CA LYS A 40 5.84 -36.85 10.78
C LYS A 40 5.37 -36.79 12.23
N ARG A 41 5.45 -37.92 12.93
CA ARG A 41 5.05 -38.06 14.33
C ARG A 41 5.81 -37.00 15.13
N GLN A 42 5.14 -35.92 15.48
CA GLN A 42 5.64 -34.99 16.47
C GLN A 42 5.75 -35.77 17.79
N PRO A 43 6.88 -35.70 18.51
CA PRO A 43 6.99 -36.35 19.80
C PRO A 43 5.91 -35.77 20.72
N LEU A 44 5.30 -36.61 21.56
CA LEU A 44 4.22 -36.19 22.47
C LEU A 44 4.63 -35.00 23.37
N MET A 45 5.94 -34.86 23.63
CA MET A 45 6.53 -33.75 24.38
C MET A 45 6.36 -32.39 23.69
N ALA A 46 6.31 -32.32 22.36
CA ALA A 46 6.08 -31.08 21.62
C ALA A 46 4.62 -30.60 21.67
N LEU A 47 3.68 -31.46 22.09
CA LEU A 47 2.30 -31.10 22.43
C LEU A 47 2.14 -30.65 23.89
N LEU A 48 3.21 -30.77 24.69
CA LEU A 48 3.27 -30.40 26.11
C LEU A 48 4.14 -29.15 26.33
N GLU A 49 4.80 -28.63 25.29
CA GLU A 49 5.39 -27.30 25.30
C GLU A 49 4.23 -26.28 25.39
N PRO A 50 4.16 -25.46 26.46
CA PRO A 50 3.13 -24.45 26.54
C PRO A 50 3.35 -23.44 25.42
N GLU A 51 2.36 -23.29 24.53
CA GLU A 51 2.36 -22.23 23.53
C GLU A 51 2.60 -20.89 24.26
N GLN A 52 3.75 -20.28 23.98
CA GLN A 52 4.10 -18.97 24.53
C GLN A 52 2.94 -18.02 24.21
N PRO A 53 2.35 -17.32 25.21
CA PRO A 53 1.23 -16.44 24.97
C PRO A 53 1.59 -15.47 23.84
N LYS A 54 0.91 -15.58 22.70
CA LYS A 54 1.10 -14.65 21.60
C LYS A 54 0.78 -13.26 22.17
N PRO A 55 1.70 -12.29 22.11
CA PRO A 55 1.45 -10.97 22.67
C PRO A 55 0.21 -10.38 22.01
N ASP A 56 -0.62 -9.71 22.81
CA ASP A 56 -1.83 -9.07 22.31
C ASP A 56 -1.49 -8.17 21.12
N PRO A 57 -2.27 -8.23 20.02
CA PRO A 57 -2.02 -7.36 18.88
C PRO A 57 -2.08 -5.89 19.34
N VAL A 58 -1.11 -5.09 18.92
CA VAL A 58 -1.04 -3.66 19.29
C VAL A 58 -1.55 -2.78 18.15
N PRO A 59 -2.23 -1.65 18.45
CA PRO A 59 -2.61 -0.65 17.46
C PRO A 59 -1.42 -0.21 16.59
N THR A 60 -1.52 -0.34 15.27
CA THR A 60 -0.38 -0.16 14.34
C THR A 60 -0.79 0.64 13.10
N LEU A 61 0.07 1.57 12.66
CA LEU A 61 -0.02 2.18 11.33
C LEU A 61 0.72 1.34 10.30
N VAL A 62 0.17 1.23 9.10
CA VAL A 62 0.80 0.59 7.94
C VAL A 62 0.70 1.52 6.75
N LEU A 63 1.83 1.85 6.13
CA LEU A 63 1.89 2.62 4.89
C LEU A 63 2.30 1.69 3.74
N GLU A 64 1.35 1.40 2.84
CA GLU A 64 1.53 0.54 1.67
C GLU A 64 1.34 1.35 0.39
N ARG A 65 2.13 1.07 -0.66
CA ARG A 65 1.97 1.74 -1.95
C ARG A 65 0.77 1.16 -2.69
N THR A 66 0.11 1.97 -3.51
CA THR A 66 -0.94 1.48 -4.41
C THR A 66 -0.60 1.78 -5.86
N ASP A 67 -1.31 1.13 -6.79
CA ASP A 67 -1.21 1.44 -8.22
C ASP A 67 -1.95 2.74 -8.61
N ARG A 68 -2.69 3.35 -7.68
CA ARG A 68 -3.42 4.60 -7.93
C ARG A 68 -2.48 5.80 -7.94
N ARG A 69 -2.89 6.83 -8.67
CA ARG A 69 -2.20 8.12 -8.77
C ARG A 69 -3.21 9.26 -8.75
N LEU A 70 -2.80 10.43 -8.27
CA LEU A 70 -3.57 11.66 -8.46
C LEU A 70 -3.61 12.02 -9.95
N GLN A 71 -4.81 12.20 -10.50
CA GLN A 71 -5.02 12.39 -11.94
C GLN A 71 -4.31 13.64 -12.50
N THR A 72 -4.22 14.71 -11.69
CA THR A 72 -3.73 16.01 -12.11
C THR A 72 -2.20 16.11 -12.15
N THR A 73 -1.51 15.44 -11.22
CA THR A 73 -0.07 15.60 -10.96
C THR A 73 0.73 14.30 -11.13
N GLY A 74 0.06 13.15 -11.16
CA GLY A 74 0.69 11.83 -11.30
C GLY A 74 1.36 11.30 -10.03
N ASP A 75 1.26 12.00 -8.89
CA ASP A 75 1.78 11.55 -7.60
C ASP A 75 1.16 10.19 -7.22
N PRO A 76 1.98 9.16 -6.88
CA PRO A 76 1.47 7.88 -6.41
C PRO A 76 0.72 8.00 -5.10
N ILE A 77 -0.46 7.40 -5.05
CA ILE A 77 -1.26 7.33 -3.83
C ILE A 77 -0.79 6.11 -3.02
N TRP A 78 -0.47 6.38 -1.77
CA TRP A 78 -0.22 5.42 -0.73
C TRP A 78 -1.48 5.23 0.11
N ASN A 79 -1.63 4.03 0.64
CA ASN A 79 -2.70 3.60 1.53
C ASN A 79 -2.12 3.63 2.95
N LEU A 80 -2.44 4.68 3.71
CA LEU A 80 -2.14 4.72 5.12
C LEU A 80 -3.29 4.06 5.87
N MET A 81 -3.05 2.85 6.37
CA MET A 81 -3.98 2.11 7.19
C MET A 81 -3.66 2.29 8.67
N ILE A 82 -4.68 2.39 9.51
CA ILE A 82 -4.57 2.15 10.95
C ILE A 82 -5.35 0.88 11.28
N ASP A 83 -4.67 -0.08 11.90
CA ASP A 83 -5.22 -1.32 12.40
C ASP A 83 -5.28 -1.25 13.93
N ILE A 84 -6.45 -1.59 14.50
CA ILE A 84 -6.75 -1.45 15.93
C ILE A 84 -7.50 -2.71 16.35
N PRO A 85 -6.99 -3.47 17.33
CA PRO A 85 -7.61 -4.70 17.80
C PRO A 85 -9.09 -4.54 18.11
N GLY A 86 -9.92 -5.41 17.54
CA GLY A 86 -11.37 -5.39 17.74
C GLY A 86 -12.15 -4.33 16.94
N GLU A 87 -11.48 -3.43 16.21
CA GLU A 87 -12.12 -2.47 15.31
C GLU A 87 -11.86 -2.84 13.84
N PRO A 88 -12.79 -2.57 12.90
CA PRO A 88 -12.48 -2.73 11.48
C PRO A 88 -11.41 -1.70 11.08
N PRO A 89 -10.41 -2.04 10.24
CA PRO A 89 -9.37 -1.09 9.84
C PRO A 89 -9.91 0.20 9.21
N ARG A 90 -9.14 1.29 9.31
CA ARG A 90 -9.42 2.55 8.60
C ARG A 90 -8.27 2.84 7.65
N ARG A 91 -8.59 3.35 6.46
CA ARG A 91 -7.66 3.61 5.37
C ARG A 91 -7.79 5.05 4.91
N PHE A 92 -6.65 5.66 4.58
CA PHE A 92 -6.56 7.05 4.17
C PHE A 92 -5.63 7.19 2.97
N ASP A 93 -6.00 8.06 2.03
CA ASP A 93 -5.17 8.38 0.88
C ASP A 93 -4.05 9.34 1.31
N ALA A 94 -2.82 8.91 1.09
CA ALA A 94 -1.61 9.65 1.44
C ALA A 94 -0.63 9.72 0.27
N LEU A 95 0.30 10.67 0.31
CA LEU A 95 1.41 10.83 -0.62
C LEU A 95 2.73 10.69 0.15
N SER A 96 3.75 10.18 -0.53
CA SER A 96 5.12 10.14 0.02
C SER A 96 6.15 10.39 -1.07
N GLY A 97 6.97 11.42 -0.86
CA GLY A 97 7.89 11.96 -1.86
C GLY A 97 7.18 12.69 -3.00
N ARG A 98 7.97 13.22 -3.94
CA ARG A 98 7.47 13.88 -5.17
C ARG A 98 7.22 12.84 -6.28
N ALA A 99 6.27 13.06 -7.18
CA ALA A 99 6.05 12.22 -8.37
C ALA A 99 7.35 11.89 -9.16
N ASN A 100 8.22 12.89 -9.35
CA ASN A 100 9.48 12.77 -10.09
C ASN A 100 10.68 12.26 -9.25
N ARG A 101 10.44 11.81 -8.01
CA ARG A 101 11.49 11.33 -7.07
C ARG A 101 11.21 9.95 -6.49
N GLN A 102 10.20 9.25 -7.00
CA GLN A 102 9.77 7.93 -6.52
C GLN A 102 10.86 6.85 -6.58
N ASN A 103 11.81 6.99 -7.52
CA ASN A 103 12.95 6.07 -7.73
C ASN A 103 14.27 6.64 -7.19
N ALA A 104 14.27 7.78 -6.50
CA ALA A 104 15.47 8.34 -5.88
C ALA A 104 15.83 7.55 -4.60
N ASN A 105 17.09 7.65 -4.15
CA ASN A 105 17.55 6.99 -2.92
C ASN A 105 16.69 7.41 -1.72
N ARG A 106 15.97 6.45 -1.14
CA ARG A 106 15.06 6.67 -0.01
C ARG A 106 15.79 6.96 1.29
N ASP A 107 17.00 6.45 1.47
CA ASP A 107 17.79 6.64 2.69
C ASP A 107 18.59 7.95 2.71
N GLN A 108 18.68 8.64 1.58
CA GLN A 108 19.42 9.89 1.46
C GLN A 108 18.61 11.09 1.96
N LEU A 109 19.23 11.90 2.83
CA LEU A 109 18.68 13.18 3.28
C LEU A 109 18.42 14.10 2.07
N GLY A 110 17.27 14.78 2.06
CA GLY A 110 16.93 15.73 1.00
C GLY A 110 16.64 15.12 -0.39
N SER A 111 16.62 13.79 -0.54
CA SER A 111 16.32 13.12 -1.82
C SER A 111 14.93 13.44 -2.39
N ARG A 112 13.99 13.80 -1.51
CA ARG A 112 12.55 13.97 -1.76
C ARG A 112 11.85 12.69 -2.28
N ALA A 113 12.50 11.55 -2.08
CA ALA A 113 11.95 10.23 -2.32
C ALA A 113 10.85 9.90 -1.28
N PRO A 114 10.06 8.83 -1.48
CA PRO A 114 9.20 8.26 -0.46
C PRO A 114 10.00 7.83 0.78
N LEU A 115 9.32 7.59 1.90
CA LEU A 115 9.96 7.02 3.10
C LEU A 115 10.70 5.71 2.78
N PRO A 116 11.89 5.48 3.37
CA PRO A 116 12.52 4.17 3.35
C PRO A 116 11.62 3.12 4.03
N ILE A 117 11.73 1.89 3.54
CA ILE A 117 10.96 0.74 4.01
C ILE A 117 11.49 0.33 5.38
N GLY A 118 10.61 0.05 6.33
CA GLY A 118 11.02 -0.32 7.69
C GLY A 118 10.00 0.06 8.76
N ARG A 119 10.42 -0.08 10.02
CA ARG A 119 9.63 0.29 11.20
C ARG A 119 10.02 1.67 11.71
N TYR A 120 9.03 2.38 12.23
CA TYR A 120 9.15 3.73 12.77
C TYR A 120 8.39 3.80 14.09
N SER A 121 8.93 4.53 15.06
CA SER A 121 8.13 5.00 16.20
C SER A 121 7.27 6.18 15.75
N VAL A 122 6.07 6.30 16.32
CA VAL A 122 5.11 7.38 16.07
C VAL A 122 5.04 8.22 17.33
N GLY A 123 5.28 9.53 17.18
CA GLY A 123 5.25 10.48 18.27
C GLY A 123 3.85 10.94 18.65
N VAL A 124 3.80 11.92 19.56
CA VAL A 124 2.55 12.56 19.97
C VAL A 124 1.92 13.35 18.83
N VAL A 125 0.60 13.55 18.93
CA VAL A 125 -0.19 14.25 17.92
C VAL A 125 -0.30 15.74 18.29
N GLU A 126 0.52 16.55 17.63
CA GLU A 126 0.74 17.97 17.91
C GLU A 126 -0.20 18.84 17.06
N PRO A 127 -1.03 19.71 17.67
CA PRO A 127 -1.78 20.71 16.92
C PRO A 127 -0.83 21.80 16.42
N LEU A 128 -0.97 22.19 15.15
CA LEU A 128 -0.23 23.30 14.57
C LEU A 128 -1.07 24.57 14.58
N VAL A 129 -0.41 25.73 14.70
CA VAL A 129 -1.07 27.03 14.55
C VAL A 129 -1.41 27.24 13.08
N ASP A 130 -2.69 27.48 12.79
CA ASP A 130 -3.18 27.70 11.42
C ASP A 130 -2.39 28.84 10.75
N GLY A 131 -1.96 28.61 9.50
CA GLY A 131 -1.20 29.58 8.70
C GLY A 131 0.31 29.65 8.98
N HIS A 132 0.82 29.17 10.12
CA HIS A 132 2.26 29.20 10.42
C HIS A 132 3.08 28.21 9.58
N TYR A 133 2.48 27.07 9.21
CA TYR A 133 3.14 26.00 8.46
C TYR A 133 2.32 25.61 7.22
N PRO A 134 2.44 26.37 6.11
CA PRO A 134 1.49 26.30 5.00
C PRO A 134 1.46 24.96 4.25
N GLU A 135 2.49 24.12 4.37
CA GLU A 135 2.55 22.78 3.74
C GLU A 135 2.41 21.63 4.76
N LEU A 136 2.08 21.92 6.03
CA LEU A 136 1.83 20.90 7.07
C LEU A 136 0.35 20.84 7.50
N GLY A 137 -0.38 21.95 7.38
CA GLY A 137 -1.78 22.03 7.78
C GLY A 137 -1.97 22.01 9.31
N PRO A 138 -3.06 21.42 9.83
CA PRO A 138 -3.50 21.67 11.22
C PRO A 138 -2.85 20.75 12.27
N VAL A 139 -2.13 19.69 11.87
CA VAL A 139 -1.60 18.67 12.78
C VAL A 139 -0.27 18.15 12.26
N TRP A 140 0.69 17.98 13.16
CA TRP A 140 1.92 17.23 12.95
C TRP A 140 1.95 16.00 13.86
N ILE A 141 2.52 14.91 13.35
CA ILE A 141 2.80 13.69 14.12
C ILE A 141 4.20 13.26 13.69
N SER A 142 5.18 13.34 14.58
CA SER A 142 6.55 12.92 14.26
C SER A 142 6.62 11.42 14.04
N ILE A 143 7.51 10.98 13.15
CA ILE A 143 7.87 9.56 13.00
C ILE A 143 9.39 9.44 12.89
N GLU A 144 9.99 8.52 13.65
CA GLU A 144 11.45 8.32 13.67
C GLU A 144 11.79 6.88 13.25
N PRO A 145 12.71 6.66 12.30
CA PRO A 145 13.15 5.32 11.91
C PRO A 145 13.73 4.55 13.10
N THR A 146 13.30 3.30 13.31
CA THR A 146 13.91 2.40 14.30
C THR A 146 15.12 1.64 13.72
N PHE A 147 15.72 2.15 12.64
CA PHE A 147 16.78 1.53 11.85
C PHE A 147 17.73 2.59 11.30
N THR A 148 18.95 2.17 10.95
CA THR A 148 19.97 3.09 10.40
C THR A 148 19.58 3.58 9.01
N THR A 149 19.35 4.89 8.89
CA THR A 149 19.13 5.59 7.62
C THR A 149 19.70 7.02 7.71
N GLY A 150 19.83 7.73 6.58
CA GLY A 150 20.20 9.15 6.54
C GLY A 150 19.00 10.10 6.64
N ARG A 151 17.77 9.59 6.65
CA ARG A 151 16.54 10.39 6.73
C ARG A 151 16.26 10.91 8.13
N ARG A 152 15.87 12.17 8.26
CA ARG A 152 15.55 12.87 9.52
C ARG A 152 14.35 13.80 9.30
N VAL A 153 13.74 14.27 10.40
CA VAL A 153 12.63 15.25 10.39
C VAL A 153 11.46 14.75 9.52
N LEU A 154 10.98 13.54 9.84
CA LEU A 154 9.86 12.91 9.17
C LEU A 154 8.60 13.03 10.03
N GLY A 155 7.44 13.03 9.39
CA GLY A 155 6.16 13.05 10.08
C GLY A 155 4.98 12.69 9.19
N ILE A 156 3.82 12.63 9.82
CA ILE A 156 2.50 12.52 9.21
C ILE A 156 1.81 13.88 9.35
N HIS A 157 1.33 14.44 8.26
CA HIS A 157 0.68 15.76 8.21
C HIS A 157 -0.31 15.83 7.04
N LEU A 158 -1.06 16.94 6.92
CA LEU A 158 -1.85 17.22 5.72
C LEU A 158 -0.90 17.70 4.61
N ASP A 159 -1.09 17.26 3.36
CA ASP A 159 -0.49 17.88 2.18
C ASP A 159 -1.54 18.81 1.52
N PRO A 160 -1.49 20.14 1.76
CA PRO A 160 -2.48 21.08 1.22
C PRO A 160 -2.30 21.32 -0.29
N SER A 161 -1.16 20.89 -0.85
CA SER A 161 -0.83 21.00 -2.25
C SER A 161 -1.16 19.74 -3.06
N ALA A 162 -1.64 18.66 -2.42
CA ALA A 162 -1.96 17.38 -3.05
C ALA A 162 -2.88 17.53 -4.26
N GLY A 163 -2.37 17.22 -5.46
CA GLY A 163 -3.11 17.27 -6.71
C GLY A 163 -3.24 18.67 -7.33
N LEU A 164 -2.68 19.71 -6.70
CA LEU A 164 -2.59 21.05 -7.28
C LEU A 164 -1.47 21.11 -8.33
N ARG A 165 -1.67 21.88 -9.40
CA ARG A 165 -0.64 22.11 -10.45
C ARG A 165 0.40 23.13 -10.00
N ASN A 166 1.12 22.81 -8.94
CA ASN A 166 2.22 23.59 -8.38
C ASN A 166 3.48 22.70 -8.19
N ALA A 167 4.58 23.28 -7.68
CA ALA A 167 5.80 22.52 -7.36
C ALA A 167 5.72 21.75 -6.01
N ASN A 168 4.58 21.88 -5.30
CA ASN A 168 4.41 21.47 -3.91
C ASN A 168 3.45 20.28 -3.72
N SER A 169 2.81 19.74 -4.76
CA SER A 169 2.06 18.47 -4.67
C SER A 169 2.96 17.28 -4.32
N GLY A 170 2.57 16.48 -3.34
CA GLY A 170 3.39 15.44 -2.72
C GLY A 170 4.25 16.01 -1.57
N THR A 171 5.03 15.14 -0.94
CA THR A 171 5.87 15.57 0.20
C THR A 171 7.36 15.64 -0.16
N LEU A 172 8.18 16.17 0.75
CA LEU A 172 9.65 16.01 0.70
C LEU A 172 10.12 14.65 1.25
N GLY A 173 9.22 13.67 1.29
CA GLY A 173 9.40 12.33 1.85
C GLY A 173 8.89 12.18 3.29
N CYS A 174 7.88 12.96 3.67
CA CYS A 174 6.98 12.71 4.80
C CYS A 174 5.76 11.89 4.32
N ILE A 175 4.79 11.64 5.22
CA ILE A 175 3.48 11.09 4.86
C ILE A 175 2.46 12.24 4.84
N GLY A 176 2.03 12.63 3.64
CA GLY A 176 1.08 13.73 3.43
C GLY A 176 -0.31 13.20 3.14
N LEU A 177 -1.26 13.35 4.06
CA LEU A 177 -2.67 13.00 3.85
C LEU A 177 -3.27 13.92 2.78
N VAL A 178 -4.08 13.38 1.88
CA VAL A 178 -4.70 14.15 0.79
C VAL A 178 -5.88 15.00 1.27
N ASN A 179 -6.64 14.52 2.27
CA ASN A 179 -7.84 15.20 2.76
C ASN A 179 -7.67 15.72 4.19
N ARG A 180 -8.13 16.96 4.46
CA ARG A 180 -8.12 17.55 5.82
C ARG A 180 -8.98 16.78 6.82
N SER A 181 -10.14 16.26 6.39
CA SER A 181 -11.00 15.39 7.22
C SER A 181 -10.27 14.15 7.69
N ASP A 182 -9.49 13.55 6.80
CA ASP A 182 -8.80 12.28 7.03
C ASP A 182 -7.62 12.48 7.97
N MET A 183 -6.87 13.59 7.80
CA MET A 183 -5.81 13.97 8.74
C MET A 183 -6.36 14.18 10.16
N LEU A 184 -7.48 14.90 10.30
CA LEU A 184 -8.12 15.10 11.61
C LEU A 184 -8.69 13.79 12.19
N LYS A 185 -9.24 12.91 11.34
CA LYS A 185 -9.74 11.61 11.77
C LYS A 185 -8.60 10.72 12.24
N LEU A 186 -7.54 10.57 11.45
CA LEU A 186 -6.34 9.84 11.81
C LEU A 186 -5.72 10.34 13.12
N ALA A 187 -5.60 11.65 13.30
CA ALA A 187 -5.11 12.29 14.52
C ALA A 187 -5.94 11.88 15.76
N GLN A 188 -7.28 11.87 15.67
CA GLN A 188 -8.15 11.35 16.73
C GLN A 188 -7.96 9.84 16.95
N LEU A 189 -7.81 9.08 15.86
CA LEU A 189 -7.67 7.63 15.95
C LEU A 189 -6.37 7.25 16.68
N ILE A 190 -5.23 7.88 16.35
CA ILE A 190 -3.94 7.67 17.02
C ILE A 190 -4.04 8.06 18.50
N LYS A 191 -4.60 9.26 18.81
CA LYS A 191 -4.76 9.72 20.20
C LYS A 191 -5.56 8.76 21.07
N ARG A 192 -6.66 8.16 20.56
CA ARG A 192 -7.52 7.27 21.36
C ARG A 192 -6.95 5.87 21.55
N SER A 193 -6.13 5.39 20.60
CA SER A 193 -5.59 4.01 20.62
C SER A 193 -4.20 3.92 21.23
N GLY A 194 -3.49 5.05 21.36
CA GLY A 194 -2.09 5.04 21.78
C GLY A 194 -1.15 4.43 20.73
N THR A 195 -1.53 4.47 19.43
CA THR A 195 -0.71 3.91 18.35
C THR A 195 0.65 4.62 18.27
N ASP A 196 1.71 3.89 18.61
CA ASP A 196 3.09 4.35 18.69
C ASP A 196 4.01 3.72 17.63
N GLN A 197 3.46 2.89 16.72
CA GLN A 197 4.21 2.18 15.68
C GLN A 197 3.65 2.41 14.28
N LEU A 198 4.58 2.54 13.32
CA LEU A 198 4.34 2.60 11.89
C LEU A 198 5.25 1.60 11.17
N GLU A 199 4.66 0.84 10.24
CA GLU A 199 5.40 -0.01 9.29
C GLU A 199 5.24 0.53 7.87
N VAL A 200 6.34 0.89 7.21
CA VAL A 200 6.38 1.30 5.80
C VAL A 200 6.77 0.10 4.95
N ARG A 201 5.92 -0.23 3.97
CA ARG A 201 6.06 -1.36 3.03
C ARG A 201 6.20 -0.85 1.58
N ASN A 202 6.38 -1.76 0.63
CA ASN A 202 6.33 -1.46 -0.81
C ASN A 202 4.98 -1.89 -1.40
#